data_AF-A0A6I7R7T2-F1
#
_entry.id   AF-A0A6I7R7T2-F1
#
_cell.length_a   1.000
_cell.length_b   1.000
_cell.length_c   1.000
_cell.angle_alpha   90.00
_cell.angle_beta   90.00
_cell.angle_gamma   90.00
#
_symmetry.space_group_name_H-M   'P 1'
#
loop_
_entity.id
_entity.type
_entity.pdbx_description
1 polymer ?
#
loop_
_entity_poly.entity_id
_entity_poly.type
_entity_poly.pdbx_seq_one_letter_code
_entity_poly.pdbx_strand_id
1 'polypeptide(L)' 'MTGSVLDLILLILIIIVALFIYFLPTIIASGRNATATFLIFLVNLFGGWTVALWIFVFIWAFLSKKK' A
#
# COMPACT_ATOMS: atom_id res chain seq x y z
N MET A 1 -22.39 26.43 1.43
CA MET A 1 -21.19 26.36 2.30
C MET A 1 -21.02 24.99 2.98
N THR A 2 -22.09 24.26 3.33
CA THR A 2 -21.98 22.94 3.98
C THR A 2 -21.60 21.79 3.03
N GLY A 3 -22.07 21.82 1.77
CA GLY A 3 -21.75 20.78 0.78
C GLY A 3 -20.24 20.62 0.52
N SER A 4 -19.51 21.72 0.35
CA SER A 4 -18.07 21.69 0.07
C SER A 4 -17.22 21.11 1.21
N VAL A 5 -17.68 21.20 2.46
CA VAL A 5 -16.96 20.62 3.61
C VAL A 5 -17.16 19.11 3.65
N LEU A 6 -18.37 18.62 3.38
CA LEU A 6 -18.65 17.19 3.32
C LEU A 6 -17.89 16.52 2.17
N ASP A 7 -17.81 17.18 1.01
CA ASP A 7 -17.04 16.70 -0.14
C ASP A 7 -15.55 16.58 0.19
N LEU A 8 -15.00 17.54 0.94
CA LEU A 8 -13.62 17.51 1.41
C LEU A 8 -13.36 16.34 2.37
N ILE A 9 -14.26 16.11 3.33
CA ILE A 9 -14.15 15.00 4.28
C ILE A 9 -14.19 13.66 3.53
N LEU A 10 -15.12 13.52 2.59
CA LEU A 10 -15.25 12.32 1.77
C LEU A 10 -13.98 12.07 0.94
N LEU A 11 -13.42 13.12 0.33
CA LEU A 11 -12.17 13.03 -0.42
C LEU A 11 -11.01 12.55 0.46
N ILE A 12 -10.87 13.12 1.65
CA ILE A 12 -9.81 12.73 2.61
C ILE A 12 -9.97 11.25 2.98
N LEU A 13 -11.19 10.79 3.28
CA LEU A 13 -11.46 9.39 3.60
C LEU A 13 -11.09 8.45 2.44
N ILE A 14 -11.45 8.82 1.20
CA ILE A 14 -11.09 8.05 0.00
C ILE A 14 -9.58 7.97 -0.16
N ILE A 15 -8.85 9.08 0.03
CA ILE A 15 -7.38 9.10 -0.06
C ILE A 15 -6.76 8.20 1.00
N ILE A 16 -7.25 8.26 2.24
CA ILE A 16 -6.76 7.40 3.33
C ILE A 16 -6.95 5.93 2.96
N VAL A 17 -8.16 5.53 2.55
CA VAL A 17 -8.45 4.14 2.16
C VAL A 17 -7.59 3.72 0.97
N ALA A 18 -7.44 4.57 -0.04
CA ALA A 18 -6.60 4.31 -1.19
C ALA A 18 -5.12 4.12 -0.80
N LEU A 19 -4.60 4.92 0.13
CA LEU A 19 -3.24 4.76 0.65
C LEU A 19 -3.07 3.44 1.40
N PHE A 20 -4.05 3.03 2.22
CA PHE A 20 -4.02 1.73 2.89
C PHE A 20 -3.98 0.57 1.89
N ILE A 21 -4.80 0.64 0.82
CA ILE A 21 -4.78 -0.35 -0.26
C ILE A 21 -3.44 -0.30 -0.99
N TYR A 22 -2.95 0.88 -1.36
CA TYR A 22 -1.69 1.04 -2.09
C TYR A 22 -0.51 0.44 -1.32
N PHE A 23 -0.43 0.65 0.00
CA PHE A 23 0.63 0.14 0.85
C PHE A 23 0.37 -1.26 1.44
N LEU A 24 -0.70 -1.94 1.03
CA LEU A 24 -1.04 -3.27 1.53
C LEU A 24 0.10 -4.30 1.39
N PRO A 25 0.87 -4.38 0.28
CA PRO A 25 2.03 -5.27 0.18
C PRO A 25 3.07 -5.02 1.28
N THR A 26 3.38 -3.75 1.54
CA THR A 26 4.33 -3.35 2.58
C THR A 26 3.81 -3.67 3.98
N ILE A 27 2.52 -3.40 4.23
CA ILE A 27 1.87 -3.70 5.52
C ILE A 27 1.96 -5.20 5.81
N ILE A 28 1.67 -6.04 4.82
CA ILE A 28 1.74 -7.51 4.95
C ILE A 28 3.17 -7.97 5.20
N ALA A 29 4.14 -7.47 4.42
CA ALA A 29 5.55 -7.81 4.61
C ALA A 29 6.05 -7.44 6.02
N SER A 30 5.70 -6.23 6.48
CA SER A 30 6.03 -5.73 7.82
C SER A 30 5.38 -6.55 8.92
N GLY A 31 4.06 -6.80 8.84
CA GLY A 31 3.33 -7.60 9.83
C GLY A 31 3.83 -9.05 9.94
N ARG A 32 4.38 -9.57 8.83
CA ARG A 32 5.03 -10.89 8.80
C ARG A 32 6.48 -10.88 9.25
N ASN A 33 7.08 -9.73 9.53
CA ASN A 33 8.52 -9.56 9.76
C ASN A 33 9.37 -10.13 8.61
N ALA A 34 8.97 -9.87 7.36
CA ALA A 34 9.70 -10.37 6.19
C ALA A 34 11.09 -9.72 6.06
N THR A 35 12.11 -10.49 5.68
CA THR A 35 13.48 -9.99 5.41
C THR A 35 13.49 -8.90 4.34
N ALA A 36 12.66 -9.06 3.31
CA ALA A 36 12.57 -8.14 2.18
C ALA A 36 11.63 -6.94 2.41
N THR A 37 11.14 -6.69 3.63
CA THR A 37 10.14 -5.63 3.90
C THR A 37 10.55 -4.26 3.34
N PHE A 38 11.82 -3.87 3.52
CA PHE A 38 12.32 -2.58 3.01
C PHE A 38 12.37 -2.53 1.48
N LEU A 39 12.74 -3.62 0.82
CA LEU A 39 12.74 -3.71 -0.64
C LEU A 39 11.31 -3.69 -1.20
N ILE A 40 10.40 -4.43 -0.58
CA ILE A 40 8.97 -4.42 -0.94
C ILE A 40 8.41 -3.00 -0.81
N PHE A 41 8.76 -2.27 0.25
CA PHE A 41 8.38 -0.87 0.41
C PHE A 41 8.89 0.01 -0.74
N LEU A 42 10.18 -0.08 -1.09
CA LEU A 42 10.76 0.74 -2.16
C LEU A 42 10.13 0.42 -3.52
N VAL A 43 10.00 -0.86 -3.87
CA VAL A 43 9.40 -1.25 -5.16
C VAL A 43 7.92 -0.87 -5.20
N ASN A 44 7.19 -1.02 -4.09
CA ASN A 44 5.79 -0.57 -4.01
C ASN A 44 5.68 0.95 -4.12
N LEU A 45 6.56 1.72 -3.48
CA LEU A 45 6.54 3.19 -3.52
C LEU A 45 6.73 3.73 -4.94
N PHE A 46 7.75 3.23 -5.66
CA PHE A 46 8.10 3.74 -6.99
C PHE A 46 7.44 3.01 -8.15
N GLY A 47 6.98 1.76 -7.96
CA GLY A 47 6.42 0.90 -9.01
C GLY A 47 4.96 0.50 -8.81
N GLY A 48 4.40 0.72 -7.60
CA GLY A 48 3.03 0.32 -7.26
C GLY A 48 1.93 1.06 -8.04
N TRP A 49 2.29 2.12 -8.77
CA TRP A 49 1.39 2.80 -9.70
C TRP A 49 1.04 1.95 -10.94
N THR A 50 1.76 0.86 -11.19
CA THR A 50 1.35 -0.15 -12.19
C THR A 50 0.70 -1.33 -11.48
N VAL A 51 -0.49 -1.74 -11.95
CA VAL A 51 -1.22 -2.88 -11.37
C VAL A 51 -0.38 -4.17 -11.40
N ALA A 52 0.40 -4.37 -12.47
CA ALA A 52 1.27 -5.53 -12.61
C ALA A 52 2.38 -5.59 -11.55
N LEU A 53 3.12 -4.48 -11.33
CA LEU A 53 4.15 -4.46 -10.29
C LEU A 53 3.54 -4.51 -8.89
N TRP A 54 2.38 -3.87 -8.69
CA TRP A 54 1.67 -3.94 -7.42
C TRP A 54 1.30 -5.39 -7.06
N ILE A 55 0.73 -6.16 -8.01
CA ILE A 55 0.42 -7.58 -7.81
C ILE A 55 1.71 -8.39 -7.56
N PHE A 56 2.77 -8.13 -8.33
CA PHE A 56 4.06 -8.80 -8.15
C PHE A 56 4.61 -8.60 -6.73
N VAL A 57 4.69 -7.36 -6.23
CA VAL A 57 5.19 -7.10 -4.87
C VAL A 57 4.23 -7.58 -3.79
N PHE A 58 2.92 -7.59 -4.07
CA PHE A 58 1.93 -8.20 -3.18
C PHE A 58 2.20 -9.69 -2.99
N ILE A 59 2.40 -10.45 -4.06
CA ILE A 59 2.79 -11.86 -4.00
C ILE A 59 4.14 -12.00 -3.28
N TRP A 60 5.12 -11.15 -3.58
CA TRP A 60 6.43 -11.17 -2.94
C TRP A 60 6.36 -10.94 -1.42
N ALA A 61 5.43 -10.12 -0.94
CA ALA A 61 5.16 -9.92 0.48
C ALA A 61 4.73 -11.21 1.20
N PHE A 62 4.03 -12.10 0.50
CA PHE A 62 3.64 -13.41 1.06
C PHE A 62 4.73 -14.48 0.93
N LEU A 63 5.57 -14.41 -0.09
CA LEU A 63 6.60 -15.43 -0.36
C LEU A 63 7.95 -15.14 0.32
N SER A 64 8.19 -13.89 0.73
CA SER A 64 9.44 -13.50 1.37
C SER A 64 9.69 -14.25 2.68
N LYS A 65 10.96 -14.63 2.89
CA LYS A 65 11.39 -15.28 4.13
C LYS A 65 11.12 -14.37 5.33
N LYS A 66 10.69 -14.95 6.43
CA LYS A 66 10.60 -14.26 7.73
C LYS A 66 12.01 -14.04 8.28
N LYS A 67 12.25 -12.90 8.92
CA LYS A 67 13.48 -12.62 9.68
C LYS A 67 13.59 -13.53 10.89
#